data_AF-A0A7Y8HNN3-F1
#
_entry.id   AF-A0A7Y8HNN3-F1
#
_cell.length_a   1.000
_cell.length_b   1.000
_cell.length_c   1.000
_cell.angle_alpha   90.00
_cell.angle_beta   90.00
_cell.angle_gamma   90.00
#
_symmetry.space_group_name_H-M   'P 1'
#
loop_
_entity.id
_entity.type
_entity.pdbx_description
1 polymer ?
#
loop_
_entity_poly.entity_id
_entity_poly.type
_entity_poly.pdbx_seq_one_letter_code
_entity_poly.pdbx_strand_id
1 'polypeptide(L)'
;MSLRKLSFKYKLALSFSVIIIGIVAVAFFLIGSLTKQYVVTTIESEMVDTCTSVARLMEEHRLRLEELAVAIASDYLIRTILTDKGMDRVTRDDILDSVVLPRNSHLKLLAVLNTDASIRAISTNAEALKPMLIRHSAAARRSASSPTKTHFFKSRRSRSAWVSTFKN
;
A
#
# COMPACT_ATOMS: atom_id res chain seq x y z
N MET A 1 -46.09 25.64 35.66
CA MET A 1 -47.14 26.48 35.05
C MET A 1 -48.24 25.55 34.52
N SER A 2 -49.45 25.67 35.06
CA SER A 2 -50.48 24.62 35.10
C SER A 2 -51.20 24.41 33.76
N LEU A 3 -50.87 23.33 33.04
CA LEU A 3 -51.51 22.85 31.79
C LEU A 3 -52.94 22.31 31.99
N ARG A 4 -53.68 22.75 33.03
CA ARG A 4 -54.96 22.13 33.43
C ARG A 4 -56.21 22.73 32.75
N LYS A 5 -56.10 23.77 31.91
CA LYS A 5 -57.25 24.39 31.20
C LYS A 5 -57.08 24.49 29.68
N LEU A 6 -56.55 23.45 29.03
CA LEU A 6 -56.57 23.36 27.57
C LEU A 6 -57.85 22.69 27.10
N SER A 7 -58.64 23.40 26.29
CA SER A 7 -59.86 22.89 25.63
C SER A 7 -59.54 21.62 24.84
N PHE A 8 -60.46 20.64 24.85
CA PHE A 8 -60.31 19.30 24.27
C PHE A 8 -59.72 19.30 22.85
N LYS A 9 -60.07 20.32 22.05
CA LYS A 9 -59.58 20.53 20.68
C LYS A 9 -58.05 20.66 20.61
N TYR A 10 -57.43 21.36 21.56
CA TYR A 10 -55.98 21.57 21.59
C TYR A 10 -55.21 20.33 22.04
N LYS A 11 -55.78 19.51 22.94
CA LYS A 11 -55.18 18.23 23.33
C LYS A 11 -55.13 17.25 22.17
N LEU A 12 -56.21 17.22 21.37
CA LEU A 12 -56.31 16.39 20.17
C LEU A 12 -55.31 16.84 19.09
N ALA A 13 -55.23 18.15 18.83
CA ALA A 13 -54.27 18.70 17.88
C ALA A 13 -52.81 18.39 18.29
N LEU A 14 -52.50 18.49 19.58
CA LEU A 14 -51.16 18.21 20.09
C LEU A 14 -50.81 16.72 19.96
N SER A 15 -51.74 15.79 20.22
CA SER A 15 -51.48 14.36 20.00
C SER A 15 -51.22 14.04 18.52
N PHE A 16 -51.98 14.63 17.60
CA PHE A 16 -51.74 14.44 16.17
C PHE A 16 -50.39 15.01 15.74
N SER A 17 -50.00 16.19 16.22
CA SER A 17 -48.70 16.77 15.89
C SER A 17 -47.52 15.91 16.36
N VAL A 18 -47.60 15.32 17.56
CA VAL A 18 -46.54 14.45 18.10
C VAL A 18 -46.41 13.18 17.28
N ILE A 19 -47.54 12.60 16.84
CA ILE A 19 -47.55 11.41 15.97
C ILE A 19 -46.89 11.74 14.63
N ILE A 20 -47.26 12.87 14.00
CA ILE A 20 -46.68 13.28 12.71
C ILE A 20 -45.19 13.53 12.85
N ILE A 21 -44.76 14.25 13.89
CA ILE A 21 -43.32 14.51 14.16
C ILE A 21 -42.58 13.19 14.40
N GLY A 22 -43.17 12.25 15.13
CA GLY A 22 -42.59 10.92 15.36
C GLY A 22 -42.40 10.14 14.06
N ILE A 23 -43.41 10.11 13.19
CA ILE A 23 -43.32 9.44 11.87
C ILE A 23 -42.22 10.06 11.01
N VAL A 24 -42.17 11.40 10.96
CA VAL A 24 -41.14 12.12 10.21
C VAL A 24 -39.74 11.84 10.77
N ALA A 25 -39.56 11.86 12.08
CA ALA A 25 -38.28 11.56 12.71
C ALA A 25 -37.79 10.13 12.43
N VAL A 26 -38.69 9.14 12.47
CA VAL A 26 -38.38 7.75 12.12
C VAL A 26 -38.00 7.62 10.65
N ALA A 27 -38.72 8.29 9.75
CA ALA A 27 -38.41 8.29 8.32
C ALA A 27 -37.01 8.89 8.05
N PHE A 28 -36.68 10.03 8.67
CA PHE A 28 -35.35 10.63 8.56
C PHE A 28 -34.24 9.72 9.11
N PHE A 29 -34.49 9.05 10.23
CA PHE A 29 -33.53 8.12 10.81
C PHE A 29 -33.26 6.92 9.90
N LEU A 30 -34.30 6.34 9.32
CA LEU A 30 -34.17 5.22 8.39
C LEU A 30 -33.40 5.61 7.13
N ILE A 31 -33.74 6.76 6.53
CA ILE A 31 -33.03 7.29 5.35
C ILE A 31 -31.55 7.51 5.69
N GLY A 32 -31.27 8.19 6.80
CA GLY A 32 -29.90 8.46 7.22
C GLY A 32 -29.09 7.18 7.49
N SER A 33 -29.71 6.14 8.06
CA SER A 33 -29.06 4.85 8.29
C SER A 33 -28.75 4.11 6.98
N LEU A 34 -29.69 4.10 6.04
CA LEU A 34 -29.51 3.45 4.74
C LEU A 34 -28.42 4.13 3.91
N THR A 35 -28.42 5.46 3.86
CA THR A 35 -27.38 6.22 3.15
C THR A 35 -26.00 5.98 3.75
N LYS A 36 -25.88 5.93 5.09
CA LYS A 36 -24.60 5.64 5.76
C LYS A 36 -24.08 4.26 5.41
N GLN A 37 -24.92 3.23 5.45
CA GLN A 37 -24.51 1.88 5.11
C GLN A 37 -24.08 1.79 3.65
N TYR A 38 -24.88 2.35 2.72
CA TYR A 38 -24.55 2.36 1.30
C TYR A 38 -23.20 3.04 1.03
N VAL A 39 -23.01 4.26 1.56
CA VAL A 39 -21.77 5.03 1.38
C VAL A 39 -20.56 4.28 1.94
N VAL A 40 -20.67 3.69 3.15
CA VAL A 40 -19.56 2.92 3.74
C VAL A 40 -19.23 1.70 2.86
N THR A 41 -20.23 0.95 2.41
CA THR A 41 -19.99 -0.24 1.58
C THR A 41 -19.39 0.10 0.22
N THR A 42 -19.83 1.19 -0.41
CA THR A 42 -19.28 1.64 -1.69
C THR A 42 -17.83 2.09 -1.55
N ILE A 43 -17.54 2.92 -0.53
CA ILE A 43 -16.17 3.39 -0.27
C ILE A 43 -15.25 2.21 0.06
N GLU A 44 -15.70 1.25 0.88
CA GLU A 44 -14.91 0.05 1.18
C GLU A 44 -14.63 -0.77 -0.08
N SER A 45 -15.63 -0.96 -0.95
CA SER A 45 -15.45 -1.67 -2.21
C SER A 45 -14.47 -0.95 -3.13
N GLU A 46 -14.65 0.36 -3.33
CA GLU A 46 -13.76 1.17 -4.17
C GLU A 46 -12.32 1.22 -3.62
N MET A 47 -12.16 1.25 -2.30
CA MET A 47 -10.84 1.18 -1.67
C MET A 47 -10.18 -0.17 -1.91
N VAL A 48 -10.91 -1.28 -1.81
CA VAL A 48 -10.40 -2.62 -2.10
C VAL A 48 -10.00 -2.75 -3.57
N ASP A 49 -10.85 -2.28 -4.49
CA ASP A 49 -10.59 -2.31 -5.93
C ASP A 49 -9.40 -1.44 -6.31
N THR A 50 -9.27 -0.27 -5.67
CA THR A 50 -8.10 0.61 -5.86
C THR A 50 -6.84 -0.05 -5.31
N CYS A 51 -6.89 -0.62 -4.10
CA CYS A 51 -5.75 -1.31 -3.50
C CYS A 51 -5.27 -2.47 -4.37
N THR A 52 -6.20 -3.28 -4.88
CA THR A 52 -5.87 -4.43 -5.75
C THR A 52 -5.31 -3.97 -7.10
N SER A 53 -5.86 -2.90 -7.67
CA SER A 53 -5.36 -2.30 -8.91
C SER A 53 -3.95 -1.74 -8.75
N VAL A 54 -3.70 -1.00 -7.66
CA VAL A 54 -2.38 -0.47 -7.32
C VAL A 54 -1.40 -1.61 -7.09
N ALA A 55 -1.77 -2.64 -6.33
CA ALA A 55 -0.91 -3.81 -6.10
C ALA A 55 -0.53 -4.51 -7.42
N ARG A 56 -1.50 -4.69 -8.34
CA ARG A 56 -1.25 -5.27 -9.66
C ARG A 56 -0.29 -4.41 -10.50
N LEU A 57 -0.50 -3.09 -10.52
CA LEU A 57 0.39 -2.16 -11.22
C LEU A 57 1.80 -2.17 -10.62
N MET A 58 1.91 -2.19 -9.30
CA MET A 58 3.21 -2.28 -8.62
C MET A 58 3.94 -3.57 -8.97
N GLU A 59 3.23 -4.70 -9.06
CA GLU A 59 3.81 -5.98 -9.46
C GLU A 59 4.26 -5.98 -10.92
N GLU A 60 3.46 -5.42 -11.83
CA GLU A 60 3.84 -5.25 -13.24
C GLU A 60 5.08 -4.35 -13.39
N HIS A 61 5.13 -3.25 -12.63
CA HIS A 61 6.32 -2.40 -12.56
C HIS A 61 7.53 -3.13 -12.00
N ARG A 62 7.35 -3.96 -10.97
CA ARG A 62 8.42 -4.78 -10.39
C ARG A 62 8.99 -5.76 -11.43
N LEU A 63 8.13 -6.45 -12.17
CA LEU A 63 8.54 -7.39 -13.21
C LEU A 63 9.32 -6.69 -14.33
N ARG A 64 8.85 -5.54 -14.81
CA ARG A 64 9.58 -4.74 -15.81
C ARG A 64 10.94 -4.26 -15.31
N LEU A 65 11.03 -3.86 -14.04
CA LEU A 65 12.31 -3.47 -13.44
C LEU A 65 13.26 -4.66 -13.33
N GLU A 66 12.75 -5.85 -13.04
CA GLU A 66 13.53 -7.09 -13.01
C GLU A 66 14.06 -7.45 -14.41
N GLU A 67 13.23 -7.38 -15.44
CA GLU A 67 13.64 -7.58 -16.83
C GLU A 67 14.73 -6.59 -17.26
N LEU A 68 14.55 -5.29 -16.93
CA LEU A 68 15.55 -4.26 -17.20
C LEU A 68 16.85 -4.51 -16.44
N ALA A 69 16.78 -4.94 -15.17
CA ALA A 69 17.96 -5.27 -14.38
C ALA A 69 18.75 -6.42 -15.01
N VAL A 70 18.07 -7.45 -15.51
CA VAL A 70 18.70 -8.57 -16.23
C VAL A 70 19.36 -8.08 -17.53
N ALA A 71 18.66 -7.24 -18.30
CA ALA A 71 19.22 -6.68 -19.54
C ALA A 71 20.48 -5.84 -19.27
N ILE A 72 20.43 -4.96 -18.26
CA ILE A 72 21.55 -4.08 -17.88
C ILE A 72 22.72 -4.88 -17.29
N ALA A 73 22.43 -5.96 -16.56
CA ALA A 73 23.48 -6.84 -16.05
C ALA A 73 24.31 -7.50 -17.18
N SER A 74 23.71 -7.68 -18.37
CA SER A 74 24.42 -8.19 -19.54
C SER A 74 25.20 -7.11 -20.32
N ASP A 75 25.06 -5.84 -19.97
CA ASP A 75 25.77 -4.73 -20.63
C ASP A 75 27.29 -4.81 -20.35
N TYR A 76 28.07 -4.62 -21.41
CA TYR A 76 29.53 -4.56 -21.35
C TYR A 76 30.04 -3.51 -20.35
N LEU A 77 29.38 -2.36 -20.24
CA LEU A 77 29.79 -1.30 -19.31
C LEU A 77 29.61 -1.74 -17.84
N ILE A 78 28.50 -2.41 -17.54
CA ILE A 78 28.25 -2.95 -16.19
C ILE A 78 29.21 -4.08 -15.87
N ARG A 79 29.51 -4.95 -16.84
CA ARG A 79 30.56 -5.96 -16.69
C ARG A 79 31.91 -5.31 -16.39
N THR A 80 32.26 -4.22 -17.08
CA THR A 80 33.51 -3.48 -16.87
C THR A 80 33.58 -2.89 -15.45
N ILE A 81 32.50 -2.25 -14.98
CA ILE A 81 32.36 -1.76 -13.60
C ILE A 81 32.57 -2.89 -12.58
N LEU A 82 32.08 -4.10 -12.89
CA LEU A 82 32.17 -5.30 -12.04
C LEU A 82 33.52 -6.04 -12.13
N THR A 83 34.25 -5.99 -13.24
CA THR A 83 35.47 -6.79 -13.42
C THR A 83 36.75 -5.98 -13.30
N ASP A 84 36.73 -4.71 -13.70
CA ASP A 84 37.93 -3.88 -13.66
C ASP A 84 38.26 -3.46 -12.22
N LYS A 85 39.44 -3.88 -11.75
CA LYS A 85 39.97 -3.56 -10.42
C LYS A 85 40.76 -2.25 -10.39
N GLY A 86 41.26 -1.78 -11.54
CA GLY A 86 42.03 -0.54 -11.65
C GLY A 86 41.17 0.73 -11.67
N MET A 87 39.87 0.57 -11.91
CA MET A 87 38.92 1.68 -11.97
C MET A 87 38.55 2.18 -10.58
N ASP A 88 38.74 3.48 -10.34
CA ASP A 88 38.31 4.14 -9.10
C ASP A 88 36.78 4.18 -9.00
N ARG A 89 36.28 4.24 -7.76
CA ARG A 89 34.85 4.29 -7.46
C ARG A 89 34.17 5.51 -8.06
N VAL A 90 34.81 6.69 -8.01
CA VAL A 90 34.25 7.92 -8.58
C VAL A 90 34.02 7.76 -10.08
N THR A 91 35.00 7.19 -10.80
CA THR A 91 34.87 6.92 -12.23
C THR A 91 33.76 5.91 -12.54
N ARG A 92 33.55 4.90 -11.69
CA ARG A 92 32.43 3.95 -11.85
C ARG A 92 31.08 4.62 -11.67
N ASP A 93 30.95 5.47 -10.64
CA ASP A 93 29.72 6.22 -10.34
C ASP A 93 29.42 7.20 -11.49
N ASP A 94 30.44 7.89 -12.02
CA ASP A 94 30.33 8.79 -13.17
C ASP A 94 29.88 8.06 -14.45
N ILE A 95 30.43 6.88 -14.75
CA ILE A 95 29.99 6.07 -15.91
C ILE A 95 28.53 5.64 -15.74
N LEU A 96 28.14 5.30 -14.51
CA LEU A 96 26.77 4.91 -14.21
C LEU A 96 25.79 6.07 -14.49
N ASP A 97 26.12 7.27 -14.03
CA ASP A 97 25.27 8.45 -14.12
C ASP A 97 25.28 9.12 -15.50
N SER A 98 26.43 9.14 -16.18
CA SER A 98 26.60 9.82 -17.47
C SER A 98 26.33 8.93 -18.69
N VAL A 99 26.48 7.60 -18.57
CA VAL A 99 26.35 6.67 -19.71
C VAL A 99 25.23 5.66 -19.51
N VAL A 100 25.20 4.95 -18.38
CA VAL A 100 24.29 3.82 -18.20
C VAL A 100 22.85 4.28 -17.92
N LEU A 101 22.66 5.21 -16.99
CA LEU A 101 21.34 5.74 -16.62
C LEU A 101 20.66 6.49 -17.78
N PRO A 102 21.33 7.39 -18.52
CA PRO A 102 20.69 8.12 -19.62
C PRO A 102 20.24 7.21 -20.76
N ARG A 103 20.92 6.08 -20.98
CA ARG A 103 20.50 5.05 -21.94
C ARG A 103 19.26 4.29 -21.49
N ASN A 104 18.97 4.28 -20.19
CA ASN A 104 17.84 3.60 -19.58
C ASN A 104 16.90 4.62 -18.92
N SER A 105 16.22 5.44 -19.74
CA SER A 105 15.37 6.55 -19.28
C SER A 105 14.24 6.14 -18.31
N HIS A 106 13.88 4.86 -18.28
CA HIS A 106 12.90 4.30 -17.35
C HIS A 106 13.46 4.07 -15.94
N LEU A 107 14.77 4.13 -15.75
CA LEU A 107 15.45 4.00 -14.47
C LEU A 107 15.86 5.36 -13.96
N LYS A 108 15.45 5.67 -12.73
CA LYS A 108 15.89 6.87 -12.01
C LYS A 108 17.05 6.61 -11.07
N LEU A 109 17.24 5.35 -10.70
CA LEU A 109 18.13 4.91 -9.63
C LEU A 109 18.78 3.60 -10.08
N LEU A 110 20.10 3.52 -9.97
CA LEU A 110 20.85 2.30 -10.24
C LEU A 110 21.94 2.14 -9.18
N ALA A 111 22.12 0.90 -8.73
CA ALA A 111 23.21 0.51 -7.83
C ALA A 111 23.73 -0.85 -8.28
N VAL A 112 25.06 -0.96 -8.37
CA VAL A 112 25.76 -2.19 -8.73
C VAL A 112 26.39 -2.76 -7.47
N LEU A 113 25.94 -3.95 -7.11
CA LEU A 113 26.40 -4.68 -5.94
C LEU A 113 27.35 -5.80 -6.39
N ASN A 114 28.37 -6.06 -5.59
CA ASN A 114 29.23 -7.21 -5.75
C ASN A 114 28.58 -8.45 -5.09
N THR A 115 29.13 -9.64 -5.32
CA THR A 115 28.63 -10.92 -4.75
C THR A 115 28.64 -10.90 -3.22
N ASP A 116 29.53 -10.11 -2.64
CA ASP A 116 29.61 -9.87 -1.21
C ASP A 116 28.59 -8.81 -0.70
N ALA A 117 27.62 -8.41 -1.52
CA ALA A 117 26.64 -7.35 -1.27
C ALA A 117 27.26 -5.98 -0.93
N SER A 118 28.55 -5.78 -1.20
CA SER A 118 29.18 -4.47 -1.13
C SER A 118 28.77 -3.62 -2.33
N ILE A 119 28.59 -2.32 -2.13
CA ILE A 119 28.25 -1.38 -3.19
C ILE A 119 29.51 -1.06 -3.97
N ARG A 120 29.50 -1.40 -5.27
CA ARG A 120 30.63 -1.19 -6.17
C ARG A 120 30.48 0.06 -7.03
N ALA A 121 29.25 0.38 -7.42
CA ALA A 121 28.88 1.64 -8.03
C ALA A 121 27.46 2.03 -7.62
N ILE A 122 27.16 3.31 -7.52
CA ILE A 122 25.84 3.82 -7.19
C ILE A 122 25.61 5.17 -7.83
N SER A 123 24.41 5.35 -8.36
CA SER A 123 24.01 6.65 -8.91
C SER A 123 23.91 7.71 -7.83
N THR A 124 24.21 8.95 -8.17
CA THR A 124 24.09 10.12 -7.27
C THR A 124 22.71 10.20 -6.61
N ASN A 125 21.65 9.94 -7.37
CA ASN A 125 20.27 9.94 -6.85
C ASN A 125 19.97 8.77 -5.90
N ALA A 126 20.71 7.66 -5.99
CA ALA A 126 20.54 6.49 -5.13
C ALA A 126 21.40 6.53 -3.86
N GLU A 127 22.28 7.53 -3.70
CA GLU A 127 23.13 7.66 -2.51
C GLU A 127 22.33 7.72 -1.20
N ALA A 128 21.20 8.42 -1.20
CA ALA A 128 20.31 8.51 -0.03
C ALA A 128 19.73 7.14 0.39
N LEU A 129 19.71 6.16 -0.53
CA LEU A 129 19.17 4.82 -0.30
C LEU A 129 20.25 3.81 0.12
N LYS A 130 21.53 4.18 0.16
CA LYS A 130 22.63 3.35 0.67
C LYS A 130 22.29 2.60 1.97
N PRO A 131 21.80 3.25 3.04
CA PRO A 131 21.50 2.53 4.30
C PRO A 131 20.36 1.51 4.17
N MET A 132 19.38 1.77 3.29
CA MET A 132 18.30 0.80 3.02
C MET A 132 18.80 -0.39 2.18
N LEU A 133 19.61 -0.14 1.16
CA LEU A 133 20.19 -1.17 0.30
C LEU A 133 21.03 -2.17 1.10
N ILE A 134 21.86 -1.67 2.03
CA ILE A 134 22.68 -2.51 2.91
C ILE A 134 21.80 -3.36 3.84
N ARG A 135 20.70 -2.80 4.38
CA ARG A 135 19.77 -3.56 5.24
C ARG A 135 19.05 -4.66 4.46
N HIS A 136 18.58 -4.37 3.25
CA HIS A 136 17.89 -5.34 2.41
C HIS A 136 18.83 -6.42 1.87
N SER A 137 20.06 -6.08 1.50
CA SER A 137 21.04 -7.07 1.05
C SER A 137 21.51 -7.99 2.19
N ALA A 138 21.65 -7.46 3.40
CA ALA A 138 21.90 -8.26 4.60
C ALA A 138 20.72 -9.18 4.94
N ALA A 139 19.47 -8.72 4.76
CA ALA A 139 18.28 -9.56 4.94
C ALA A 139 18.19 -10.67 3.89
N ALA A 140 18.42 -10.35 2.61
CA ALA A 140 18.43 -11.33 1.51
C ALA A 140 19.51 -12.41 1.72
N ARG A 141 20.68 -12.04 2.24
CA ARG A 141 21.74 -12.98 2.63
C ARG A 141 21.31 -13.96 3.71
N ARG A 142 20.62 -13.48 4.75
CA ARG A 142 20.09 -14.35 5.82
C ARG A 142 19.07 -15.34 5.28
N SER A 143 18.27 -14.94 4.29
CA SER A 143 17.32 -15.82 3.60
C SER A 143 18.02 -16.84 2.70
N ALA A 144 19.09 -16.45 1.99
CA ALA A 144 19.86 -17.36 1.12
C ALA A 144 20.73 -18.38 1.91
N SER A 145 21.16 -18.04 3.12
CA SER A 145 21.92 -18.95 4.00
C SER A 145 21.04 -19.89 4.84
N SER A 146 19.71 -19.78 4.73
CA SER A 146 18.77 -20.67 5.44
C SER A 146 18.34 -21.78 4.48
N PRO A 147 18.56 -23.08 4.81
CA PRO A 147 17.97 -24.15 4.01
C PRO A 147 16.45 -24.01 4.12
N THR A 148 15.84 -23.84 2.96
CA THR A 148 14.41 -23.77 2.66
C THR A 148 13.55 -24.53 3.68
N LYS A 149 13.06 -23.83 4.71
CA LYS A 149 11.76 -24.13 5.29
C LYS A 149 10.79 -23.17 4.66
N THR A 150 10.12 -23.64 3.62
CA THR A 150 8.84 -23.10 3.13
C THR A 150 7.87 -23.06 4.30
N HIS A 151 7.94 -22.01 5.11
CA HIS A 151 6.81 -21.60 5.91
C HIS A 151 5.81 -20.98 4.94
N PHE A 152 4.98 -21.88 4.41
CA PHE A 152 3.62 -21.58 3.98
C PHE A 152 3.08 -20.51 4.94
N PHE A 153 2.94 -19.28 4.46
CA PHE A 153 2.23 -18.22 5.16
C PHE A 153 0.76 -18.64 5.16
N LYS A 154 0.39 -19.50 6.11
CA LYS A 154 -1.00 -19.81 6.41
C LYS A 154 -1.55 -18.52 7.01
N SER A 155 -2.21 -17.71 6.16
CA SER A 155 -2.93 -16.52 6.59
C SER A 155 -3.90 -16.95 7.69
N ARG A 156 -3.51 -16.64 8.93
CA ARG A 156 -4.32 -16.86 10.11
C ARG A 156 -5.44 -15.83 10.00
N ARG A 157 -6.58 -16.21 9.41
CA ARG A 157 -7.85 -15.49 9.57
C ARG A 157 -8.09 -15.35 11.06
N SER A 158 -7.70 -14.21 11.61
CA SER A 158 -8.15 -13.73 12.90
C SER A 158 -9.58 -13.25 12.71
N ARG A 159 -10.52 -14.18 12.81
CA ARG A 159 -11.92 -13.90 13.15
C ARG A 159 -12.20 -14.61 14.46
N SER A 160 -11.78 -14.00 15.54
CA SER A 160 -12.31 -14.28 16.87
C SER A 160 -13.01 -13.03 17.39
N ALA A 161 -14.26 -13.25 17.78
CA ALA A 161 -15.10 -12.41 18.62
C ALA A 161 -15.58 -11.10 17.99
N TRP A 162 -16.83 -11.08 17.51
CA TRP A 162 -17.89 -10.28 18.14
C TRP A 162 -19.23 -11.01 18.00
N VAL A 163 -19.72 -11.49 19.15
CA VAL A 163 -21.11 -11.55 19.60
C VAL A 163 -22.03 -12.63 19.00
N SER A 164 -22.01 -13.76 19.71
CA SER A 164 -23.20 -14.51 20.09
C SER A 164 -24.18 -13.63 20.88
N THR A 165 -25.31 -13.28 20.29
CA THR A 165 -26.60 -13.10 20.98
C THR A 165 -27.72 -13.08 19.95
N PHE A 166 -28.23 -14.25 19.58
CA PHE A 166 -29.66 -14.37 19.28
C PHE A 166 -30.17 -15.61 20.00
N LYS A 167 -30.79 -15.32 21.14
CA LYS A 167 -31.61 -16.22 21.93
C LYS A 167 -33.04 -15.79 21.64
N ASN A 168 -33.76 -16.63 20.89
CA ASN A 168 -35.19 -16.94 20.98
C ASN A 168 -35.62 -17.65 19.71
#